data_AF-A0AAD9EXM1-F1
#
_entry.id   AF-A0AAD9EXM1-F1
#
_cell.length_a   1.000
_cell.length_b   1.000
_cell.length_c   1.000
_cell.angle_alpha   90.00
_cell.angle_beta   90.00
_cell.angle_gamma   90.00
#
_symmetry.space_group_name_H-M   'P 1'
#
loop_
_entity.id
_entity.type
_entity.pdbx_description
1 polymer ?
#
loop_
_entity_poly.entity_id
_entity_poly.type
_entity_poly.pdbx_seq_one_letter_code
_entity_poly.pdbx_strand_id
1 'polypeptide(L)'
;MNQILSDPDDDTKGFFDPNTQENLTYLQLVERCVTDPITGLSLLVIAKKGEVYFFVDEATKLILKATTTTKAGGKYQSTTVSLWDLLYSKYITEEKRRELVQQYKSGSITIEHFLKIILTIIVPQTTTTSSSSIVMCQPPERQVDSSTKSTITTTVTKTTEVQSFHGIRKDVTASELLESQIINEDLYNNLTAGNVTVTEVSEMDSVRKYLEGTNSIAGVYLQSTKETLSIYEAKSKGLLTPGTTLVLLEAQAATGFVIDPVKNKKLSVEEAVSQRVVGSEWKNKLLSAERAVTGYKDPYTGNTISLFQALKKILL
;
A
#
# COMPACT_ATOMS: atom_id res chain seq x y z
N MET A 1 -16.17 -1.41 18.43
CA MET A 1 -15.04 -0.55 18.03
C MET A 1 -14.90 0.51 19.12
N ASN A 2 -13.72 0.68 19.73
CA ASN A 2 -13.55 1.61 20.86
C ASN A 2 -13.76 3.06 20.40
N GLN A 3 -14.54 3.86 21.15
CA GLN A 3 -14.76 5.29 20.89
C GLN A 3 -13.45 6.11 20.93
N ILE A 4 -12.41 5.61 21.59
CA ILE A 4 -11.08 6.24 21.67
C ILE A 4 -10.39 6.37 20.30
N LEU A 5 -10.64 5.46 19.35
CA LEU A 5 -10.10 5.56 17.98
C LEU A 5 -11.02 6.37 17.05
N SER A 6 -12.22 6.71 17.53
CA SER A 6 -13.23 7.46 16.79
C SER A 6 -13.19 8.96 17.10
N ASP A 7 -12.50 9.34 18.18
CA ASP A 7 -12.39 10.72 18.63
C ASP A 7 -11.15 11.37 18.02
N PRO A 8 -11.28 12.40 17.16
CA PRO A 8 -10.14 13.09 16.53
C PRO A 8 -9.41 14.06 17.48
N ASP A 9 -9.51 13.84 18.79
CA ASP A 9 -8.80 14.61 19.82
C ASP A 9 -7.28 14.40 19.72
N ASP A 10 -6.51 15.27 20.40
CA ASP A 10 -5.04 15.34 20.33
C ASP A 10 -4.35 14.00 20.66
N ASP A 11 -5.00 13.13 21.44
CA ASP A 11 -4.53 11.79 21.81
C ASP A 11 -4.30 10.84 20.61
N THR A 12 -4.86 11.16 19.43
CA THR A 12 -4.64 10.37 18.19
C THR A 12 -3.56 10.94 17.28
N LYS A 13 -3.03 12.14 17.60
CA LYS A 13 -1.95 12.81 16.86
C LYS A 13 -0.61 12.44 17.49
N GLY A 14 -0.06 11.31 17.05
CA GLY A 14 1.23 10.81 17.48
C GLY A 14 2.36 10.97 16.45
N PHE A 15 2.08 11.59 15.30
CA PHE A 15 3.01 11.67 14.18
C PHE A 15 3.37 13.12 13.87
N PHE A 16 4.63 13.36 13.49
CA PHE A 16 5.11 14.69 13.13
C PHE A 16 5.52 14.73 11.66
N ASP A 17 5.05 15.75 10.93
CA ASP A 17 5.57 16.04 9.58
C ASP A 17 6.98 16.66 9.70
N PRO A 18 8.04 16.03 9.15
CA PRO A 18 9.41 16.54 9.23
C PRO A 18 9.60 17.93 8.63
N ASN A 19 8.74 18.32 7.67
CA ASN A 19 8.87 19.59 6.95
C ASN A 19 8.20 20.75 7.68
N THR A 20 6.99 20.53 8.19
CA THR A 20 6.18 21.58 8.84
C THR A 20 6.25 21.54 10.37
N GLN A 21 6.70 20.42 10.96
CA GLN A 21 6.68 20.13 12.39
C GLN A 21 5.27 20.10 13.00
N GLU A 22 4.24 19.97 12.17
CA GLU A 22 2.85 19.80 12.61
C GLU A 22 2.63 18.43 13.27
N ASN A 23 1.87 18.40 14.36
CA ASN A 23 1.38 17.16 14.96
C ASN A 23 0.13 16.68 14.22
N LEU A 24 0.17 15.45 13.71
CA LEU A 24 -0.76 14.88 12.76
C LEU A 24 -1.17 13.46 13.18
N THR A 25 -2.35 13.04 12.73
CA THR A 25 -2.70 11.61 12.72
C THR A 25 -1.89 10.88 11.64
N TYR A 26 -1.78 9.55 11.76
CA TYR A 26 -1.11 8.75 10.75
C TYR A 26 -1.72 8.94 9.35
N LEU A 27 -3.06 9.02 9.27
CA LEU A 27 -3.77 9.19 8.01
C LEU A 27 -3.44 10.54 7.34
N GLN A 28 -3.39 11.62 8.12
CA GLN A 28 -2.99 12.94 7.64
C GLN A 28 -1.54 12.97 7.15
N LEU A 29 -0.65 12.17 7.75
CA LEU A 29 0.73 12.04 7.30
C LEU A 29 0.82 11.21 6.01
N VAL A 30 0.05 10.13 5.89
CA VAL A 30 -0.06 9.33 4.65
C VAL A 30 -0.55 10.19 3.48
N GLU A 31 -1.50 11.10 3.70
CA GLU A 31 -1.99 12.01 2.66
C GLU A 31 -0.94 13.01 2.16
N ARG A 32 0.11 13.28 2.96
CA ARG A 32 1.28 14.09 2.57
C ARG A 32 2.36 13.27 1.85
N CYS A 33 2.23 11.95 1.80
CA CYS A 33 3.17 11.08 1.12
C CYS A 33 2.95 11.10 -0.40
N VAL A 34 3.99 10.73 -1.13
CA VAL A 34 3.96 10.51 -2.57
C VAL A 34 3.98 9.02 -2.85
N THR A 35 3.32 8.59 -3.92
CA THR A 35 3.34 7.18 -4.33
C THR A 35 4.41 6.98 -5.37
N ASP A 36 5.37 6.11 -5.10
CA ASP A 36 6.35 5.70 -6.10
C ASP A 36 5.62 5.01 -7.27
N PRO A 37 5.74 5.51 -8.52
CA PRO A 37 5.03 4.94 -9.67
C PRO A 37 5.50 3.53 -10.04
N ILE A 38 6.71 3.12 -9.64
CA ILE A 38 7.27 1.80 -9.98
C ILE A 38 6.84 0.78 -8.94
N THR A 39 7.05 1.09 -7.66
CA THR A 39 6.81 0.13 -6.57
C THR A 39 5.39 0.22 -5.99
N GLY A 40 4.70 1.34 -6.21
CA GLY A 40 3.42 1.65 -5.59
C GLY A 40 3.53 2.01 -4.11
N LEU A 41 4.74 2.12 -3.55
CA LEU A 41 4.95 2.39 -2.12
C LEU A 41 4.64 3.86 -1.78
N SER A 42 4.11 4.08 -0.58
CA SER A 42 3.88 5.43 -0.04
C SER A 42 5.15 5.95 0.64
N LEU A 43 5.69 7.07 0.17
CA LEU A 43 6.95 7.64 0.64
C LEU A 43 6.72 9.03 1.22
N LEU A 44 7.21 9.25 2.45
CA LEU A 44 7.14 10.55 3.11
C LEU A 44 8.13 11.51 2.46
N VAL A 45 7.65 12.61 1.91
CA VAL A 45 8.52 13.59 1.24
C VAL A 45 9.27 14.41 2.29
N ILE A 46 10.58 14.55 2.12
CA ILE A 46 11.42 15.49 2.87
C ILE A 46 12.04 16.50 1.90
N ALA A 47 11.82 17.77 2.17
CA ALA A 47 12.42 18.90 1.47
C ALA A 47 13.59 19.48 2.26
N LYS A 48 14.66 19.89 1.58
CA LYS A 48 15.78 20.57 2.26
C LYS A 48 15.40 21.97 2.69
N LYS A 49 16.13 22.52 3.66
CA LYS A 49 15.95 23.90 4.12
C LYS A 49 16.10 24.88 2.94
N GLY A 50 15.04 25.62 2.65
CA GLY A 50 14.96 26.55 1.51
C GLY A 50 14.29 25.99 0.25
N GLU A 51 13.98 24.69 0.21
CA GLU A 51 13.15 24.12 -0.84
C GLU A 51 11.67 24.31 -0.53
N VAL A 52 10.87 24.46 -1.58
CA VAL A 52 9.42 24.54 -1.45
C VAL A 52 8.89 23.13 -1.19
N TYR A 53 8.52 22.88 0.07
CA TYR A 53 7.73 21.71 0.43
C TYR A 53 6.29 21.92 -0.02
N PHE A 54 5.85 21.12 -0.99
CA PHE A 54 4.48 21.17 -1.50
C PHE A 54 3.64 20.10 -0.79
N PHE A 55 2.55 20.55 -0.16
CA PHE A 55 1.45 19.69 0.27
C PHE A 55 0.11 20.38 0.03
N VAL A 56 -0.94 19.58 -0.10
CA VAL A 56 -2.31 20.10 -0.17
C VAL A 56 -2.82 20.22 1.26
N ASP A 57 -3.01 21.46 1.73
CA ASP A 57 -3.58 21.72 3.06
C ASP A 57 -5.04 21.29 3.15
N GLU A 58 -5.53 21.10 4.37
CA GLU A 58 -6.89 20.57 4.62
C GLU A 58 -7.98 21.47 4.02
N ALA A 59 -7.82 22.79 4.06
CA ALA A 59 -8.79 23.72 3.48
C ALA A 59 -8.89 23.56 1.97
N THR A 60 -7.75 23.52 1.27
CA THR A 60 -7.68 23.28 -0.17
C THR A 60 -8.28 21.93 -0.51
N LYS A 61 -7.95 20.88 0.25
CA LYS A 61 -8.48 19.53 0.07
C LYS A 61 -9.99 19.48 0.22
N LEU A 62 -10.58 20.16 1.20
CA LEU A 62 -12.04 20.24 1.37
C LEU A 62 -12.72 20.88 0.15
N ILE A 63 -12.13 21.94 -0.41
CA ILE A 63 -12.65 22.58 -1.63
C ILE A 63 -12.57 21.62 -2.83
N LEU A 64 -11.45 20.91 -2.99
CA LEU A 64 -11.27 19.92 -4.06
C LEU A 64 -12.21 18.72 -3.91
N LYS A 65 -12.51 18.29 -2.69
CA LYS A 65 -13.48 17.21 -2.42
C LYS A 65 -14.94 17.66 -2.66
N ALA A 66 -15.27 18.89 -2.30
CA ALA A 66 -16.61 19.45 -2.50
C ALA A 66 -16.92 19.70 -3.99
N THR A 67 -15.89 19.98 -4.79
CA THR A 67 -16.02 20.19 -6.24
C THR A 67 -16.17 18.85 -6.95
N THR A 68 -17.34 18.55 -7.49
CA THR A 68 -17.62 17.28 -8.19
C THR A 68 -17.97 17.48 -9.66
N THR A 69 -17.82 16.43 -10.47
CA THR A 69 -18.15 16.44 -11.90
C THR A 69 -18.60 15.07 -12.37
N THR A 70 -19.46 15.05 -13.39
CA THR A 70 -19.88 13.84 -14.14
C THR A 70 -19.26 13.78 -15.53
N LYS A 71 -18.44 14.77 -15.89
CA LYS A 71 -17.86 14.94 -17.23
C LYS A 71 -16.51 14.24 -17.40
N ALA A 72 -16.07 13.46 -16.41
CA ALA A 72 -14.79 12.76 -16.46
C ALA A 72 -14.84 11.58 -17.44
N GLY A 73 -13.84 11.51 -18.33
CA GLY A 73 -13.68 10.42 -19.30
C GLY A 73 -13.10 9.14 -18.69
N GLY A 74 -12.94 8.11 -19.53
CA GLY A 74 -12.31 6.84 -19.15
C GLY A 74 -13.15 6.04 -18.14
N LYS A 75 -12.51 5.53 -17.08
CA LYS A 75 -13.15 4.69 -16.05
C LYS A 75 -14.20 5.41 -15.19
N TYR A 76 -14.32 6.72 -15.35
CA TYR A 76 -15.20 7.57 -14.55
C TYR A 76 -16.47 7.99 -15.31
N GLN A 77 -16.68 7.43 -16.52
CA GLN A 77 -17.89 7.69 -17.29
C GLN A 77 -19.13 7.34 -16.47
N SER A 78 -20.12 8.25 -16.50
CA SER A 78 -21.40 8.11 -15.80
C SER A 78 -21.31 8.02 -14.27
N THR A 79 -20.17 8.35 -13.67
CA THR A 79 -19.98 8.37 -12.22
C THR A 79 -19.70 9.80 -11.75
N THR A 80 -20.35 10.23 -10.66
CA THR A 80 -20.01 11.50 -10.00
C THR A 80 -18.73 11.33 -9.22
N VAL A 81 -17.70 12.09 -9.59
CA VAL A 81 -16.36 12.01 -9.00
C VAL A 81 -15.89 13.39 -8.55
N SER A 82 -15.15 13.44 -7.44
CA SER A 82 -14.61 14.70 -6.94
C SER A 82 -13.35 15.13 -7.70
N LEU A 83 -13.06 16.43 -7.71
CA LEU A 83 -11.82 16.96 -8.27
C LEU A 83 -10.60 16.39 -7.52
N TRP A 84 -10.72 16.12 -6.22
CA TRP A 84 -9.69 15.42 -5.45
C TRP A 84 -9.40 14.02 -6.01
N ASP A 85 -10.42 13.21 -6.27
CA ASP A 85 -10.25 11.85 -6.79
C ASP A 85 -9.66 11.85 -8.21
N LEU A 86 -10.01 12.85 -9.02
CA LEU A 86 -9.45 13.05 -10.35
C LEU A 86 -7.99 13.51 -10.29
N LEU A 87 -7.65 14.41 -9.37
CA LEU A 87 -6.31 14.93 -9.18
C LEU A 87 -5.32 13.85 -8.73
N TYR A 88 -5.78 12.90 -7.92
CA TYR A 88 -5.01 11.74 -7.46
C TYR A 88 -5.19 10.51 -8.34
N SER A 89 -5.85 10.64 -9.49
CA SER A 89 -5.99 9.56 -10.45
C SER A 89 -4.66 9.23 -11.14
N LYS A 90 -4.55 8.01 -11.67
CA LYS A 90 -3.39 7.52 -12.44
C LYS A 90 -3.05 8.36 -13.69
N TYR A 91 -3.96 9.23 -14.13
CA TYR A 91 -3.79 10.05 -15.33
C TYR A 91 -3.00 11.33 -15.05
N ILE A 92 -2.91 11.75 -13.79
CA ILE A 92 -2.25 12.99 -13.38
C ILE A 92 -0.92 12.66 -12.73
N THR A 93 0.18 13.11 -13.33
CA THR A 93 1.50 12.98 -12.75
C THR A 93 1.63 13.83 -11.49
N GLU A 94 2.56 13.44 -10.61
CA GLU A 94 2.81 14.14 -9.36
C GLU A 94 3.31 15.57 -9.61
N GLU A 95 4.14 15.79 -10.64
CA GLU A 95 4.57 17.11 -11.09
C GLU A 95 3.39 17.98 -11.50
N LYS A 96 2.47 17.43 -12.31
CA LYS A 96 1.32 18.21 -12.79
C LYS A 96 0.35 18.53 -11.66
N ARG A 97 0.16 17.59 -10.74
CA ARG A 97 -0.63 17.79 -9.51
C ARG A 97 -0.09 18.95 -8.68
N ARG A 98 1.23 18.96 -8.42
CA ARG A 98 1.91 20.05 -7.70
C ARG A 98 1.67 21.39 -8.37
N GLU A 99 1.93 21.45 -9.68
CA GLU A 99 1.82 22.68 -10.47
C GLU A 99 0.40 23.27 -10.38
N LEU A 100 -0.63 22.45 -10.58
CA LEU A 100 -2.02 22.91 -10.59
C LEU A 100 -2.48 23.40 -9.22
N VAL A 101 -2.19 22.66 -8.16
CA VAL A 101 -2.56 23.10 -6.81
C VAL A 101 -1.78 24.34 -6.40
N GLN A 102 -0.50 24.48 -6.79
CA GLN A 102 0.26 25.69 -6.52
C GLN A 102 -0.28 26.91 -7.26
N GLN A 103 -0.68 26.74 -8.54
CA GLN A 103 -1.37 27.78 -9.30
C GLN A 103 -2.71 28.16 -8.64
N TYR A 104 -3.45 27.18 -8.13
CA TYR A 104 -4.70 27.45 -7.42
C TYR A 104 -4.45 28.19 -6.09
N LYS A 105 -3.50 27.74 -5.26
CA LYS A 105 -3.13 28.36 -3.97
C LYS A 105 -2.58 29.78 -4.12
N SER A 106 -1.90 30.07 -5.23
CA SER A 106 -1.44 31.43 -5.54
C SER A 106 -2.52 32.33 -6.14
N GLY A 107 -3.72 31.80 -6.42
CA GLY A 107 -4.80 32.51 -7.11
C GLY A 107 -4.56 32.70 -8.60
N SER A 108 -3.55 32.06 -9.18
CA SER A 108 -3.22 32.12 -10.61
C SER A 108 -4.31 31.46 -11.47
N ILE A 109 -5.00 30.45 -10.95
CA ILE A 109 -6.13 29.79 -11.60
C ILE A 109 -7.33 29.67 -10.67
N THR A 110 -8.54 29.72 -11.23
CA THR A 110 -9.78 29.46 -10.48
C THR A 110 -10.05 27.96 -10.36
N ILE A 111 -10.92 27.58 -9.41
CA ILE A 111 -11.32 26.17 -9.21
C ILE A 111 -11.98 25.58 -10.47
N GLU A 112 -12.74 26.37 -11.21
CA GLU A 112 -13.37 25.94 -12.47
C GLU A 112 -12.35 25.65 -13.55
N HIS A 113 -11.32 26.50 -13.68
CA HIS A 113 -10.23 26.29 -14.62
C HIS A 113 -9.37 25.10 -14.21
N PHE A 114 -9.09 24.93 -12.91
CA PHE A 114 -8.42 23.75 -12.38
C PHE A 114 -9.18 22.47 -12.79
N LEU A 115 -10.48 22.39 -12.51
CA LEU A 115 -11.30 21.26 -12.93
C LEU A 115 -11.26 21.03 -14.44
N LYS A 116 -11.33 22.11 -15.24
CA LYS A 116 -11.25 22.03 -16.71
C LYS A 116 -9.94 21.40 -17.18
N ILE A 117 -8.80 21.82 -16.64
CA ILE A 117 -7.49 21.27 -17.01
C ILE A 117 -7.42 19.77 -16.69
N ILE A 118 -7.87 19.37 -15.49
CA ILE A 118 -7.89 17.96 -15.07
C ILE A 118 -8.79 17.14 -16.00
N LEU A 119 -9.97 17.64 -16.35
CA LEU A 119 -10.87 16.98 -17.30
C LEU A 119 -10.22 16.83 -18.68
N THR A 120 -9.50 17.84 -19.17
CA THR A 120 -8.77 17.76 -20.45
C THR A 120 -7.71 16.66 -20.44
N ILE A 121 -7.04 16.42 -19.30
CA ILE A 121 -6.02 15.36 -19.19
C ILE A 121 -6.66 13.96 -19.12
N ILE A 122 -7.84 13.84 -18.49
CA ILE A 122 -8.52 12.55 -18.25
C ILE A 122 -9.37 12.10 -19.46
N VAL A 123 -9.71 12.99 -20.38
CA VAL A 123 -10.37 12.61 -21.65
C VAL A 123 -9.39 11.78 -22.51
N PRO A 124 -9.76 10.56 -22.94
CA PRO A 124 -8.89 9.76 -23.78
C PRO A 124 -8.76 10.35 -25.18
N GLN A 125 -7.54 10.33 -25.72
CA GLN A 125 -7.31 10.22 -27.16
C GLN A 125 -8.05 8.97 -27.66
N THR A 126 -9.17 9.14 -28.37
CA THR A 126 -9.84 8.06 -29.08
C THR A 126 -9.59 8.22 -30.60
N THR A 127 -9.00 7.16 -31.19
CA THR A 127 -8.92 6.76 -32.63
C THR A 127 -7.98 7.59 -33.54
N THR A 128 -7.09 7.07 -34.41
CA THR A 128 -7.04 5.91 -35.35
C THR A 128 -5.56 5.69 -35.74
N THR A 129 -4.96 4.49 -35.84
CA THR A 129 -5.06 3.58 -37.01
C THR A 129 -4.59 2.17 -36.64
N SER A 130 -5.53 1.23 -36.67
CA SER A 130 -5.27 -0.17 -36.97
C SER A 130 -4.86 -0.30 -38.44
N SER A 131 -3.80 -1.06 -38.74
CA SER A 131 -3.76 -2.04 -39.85
C SER A 131 -2.36 -2.66 -39.99
N SER A 132 -2.31 -3.95 -39.63
CA SER A 132 -1.65 -5.01 -40.39
C SER A 132 -0.12 -5.08 -40.42
N SER A 133 0.42 -6.07 -39.72
CA SER A 133 1.31 -7.08 -40.33
C SER A 133 1.24 -8.36 -39.51
N ILE A 134 0.54 -9.34 -40.08
CA ILE A 134 0.48 -10.72 -39.63
C ILE A 134 1.81 -11.35 -40.04
N VAL A 135 2.58 -11.86 -39.09
CA VAL A 135 3.63 -12.84 -39.39
C VAL A 135 3.52 -13.98 -38.37
N MET A 136 3.06 -15.12 -38.87
CA MET A 136 3.19 -16.43 -38.26
C MET A 136 4.67 -16.74 -38.00
N CYS A 137 4.97 -17.39 -36.88
CA CYS A 137 6.00 -18.43 -36.84
C CYS A 137 5.52 -19.58 -35.95
N GLN A 138 5.42 -20.75 -36.58
CA GLN A 138 5.23 -22.06 -35.95
C GLN A 138 6.44 -22.46 -35.08
N PRO A 139 6.24 -23.38 -34.12
CA PRO A 139 7.30 -23.87 -33.24
C PRO A 139 8.14 -24.97 -33.91
N PRO A 140 9.46 -25.08 -33.61
CA PRO A 140 10.24 -26.24 -34.00
C PRO A 140 10.19 -27.35 -32.95
N GLU A 141 10.19 -28.58 -33.48
CA GLU A 141 10.23 -29.87 -32.79
C GLU A 141 11.59 -30.22 -32.13
N ARG A 142 11.54 -31.30 -31.35
CA ARG A 142 12.49 -31.90 -30.40
C ARG A 142 13.79 -32.48 -30.97
N GLN A 143 14.82 -32.57 -30.11
CA GLN A 143 15.64 -33.77 -29.79
C GLN A 143 16.15 -33.58 -28.33
N VAL A 144 15.70 -34.32 -27.31
CA VAL A 144 16.06 -35.69 -26.83
C VAL A 144 17.57 -35.94 -26.67
N ASP A 145 18.02 -35.98 -25.40
CA ASP A 145 18.82 -37.08 -24.81
C ASP A 145 18.77 -36.93 -23.27
N SER A 146 18.18 -37.91 -22.56
CA SER A 146 18.87 -38.98 -21.80
C SER A 146 19.45 -38.48 -20.47
N SER A 147 19.21 -39.02 -19.27
CA SER A 147 18.48 -40.18 -18.75
C SER A 147 18.46 -40.00 -17.22
N THR A 148 17.35 -40.30 -16.53
CA THR A 148 17.36 -41.19 -15.34
C THR A 148 15.91 -41.62 -15.07
N LYS A 149 15.72 -42.93 -15.12
CA LYS A 149 14.47 -43.68 -15.02
C LYS A 149 14.04 -43.74 -13.56
N SER A 150 12.79 -43.38 -13.24
CA SER A 150 12.07 -44.03 -12.15
C SER A 150 10.57 -44.02 -12.45
N THR A 151 10.13 -45.10 -13.08
CA THR A 151 8.73 -45.50 -13.20
C THR A 151 8.36 -46.23 -11.92
N ILE A 152 7.27 -45.84 -11.24
CA ILE A 152 6.33 -46.74 -10.55
C ILE A 152 5.03 -45.95 -10.24
N THR A 153 3.98 -46.38 -10.94
CA THR A 153 2.56 -46.47 -10.50
C THR A 153 1.75 -45.21 -10.22
N THR A 154 0.96 -44.86 -11.24
CA THR A 154 -0.31 -44.14 -11.19
C THR A 154 -1.19 -44.62 -10.03
N THR A 155 -1.36 -43.76 -9.04
CA THR A 155 -2.51 -43.80 -8.15
C THR A 155 -3.22 -42.47 -8.31
N VAL A 156 -4.38 -42.49 -8.98
CA VAL A 156 -5.27 -41.34 -9.05
C VAL A 156 -5.81 -41.11 -7.65
N THR A 157 -5.09 -40.29 -6.88
CA THR A 157 -5.62 -39.62 -5.71
C THR A 157 -6.13 -38.28 -6.20
N LYS A 158 -7.45 -38.05 -6.11
CA LYS A 158 -8.02 -36.70 -6.10
C LYS A 158 -7.47 -36.02 -4.84
N THR A 159 -6.25 -35.51 -4.92
CA THR A 159 -5.73 -34.60 -3.91
C THR A 159 -6.39 -33.27 -4.24
N THR A 160 -7.42 -32.91 -3.48
CA THR A 160 -7.96 -31.56 -3.48
C THR A 160 -6.79 -30.65 -3.14
N GLU A 161 -6.19 -30.00 -4.13
CA GLU A 161 -5.21 -28.95 -3.87
C GLU A 161 -5.92 -27.90 -3.01
N VAL A 162 -5.52 -27.81 -1.74
CA VAL A 162 -6.04 -26.78 -0.84
C VAL A 162 -5.53 -25.47 -1.40
N GLN A 163 -6.43 -24.73 -2.04
CA GLN A 163 -6.08 -23.46 -2.64
C GLN A 163 -5.74 -22.47 -1.53
N SER A 164 -4.45 -22.16 -1.41
CA SER A 164 -3.87 -21.35 -0.35
C SER A 164 -3.42 -19.99 -0.89
N PHE A 165 -3.84 -18.93 -0.20
CA PHE A 165 -3.48 -17.54 -0.43
C PHE A 165 -2.37 -17.13 0.52
N HIS A 166 -1.41 -16.35 0.05
CA HIS A 166 -0.41 -15.79 0.94
C HIS A 166 -1.01 -14.67 1.79
N GLY A 167 -1.05 -14.84 3.11
CA GLY A 167 -1.49 -13.82 4.06
C GLY A 167 -0.32 -13.10 4.73
N ILE A 168 -0.62 -12.23 5.70
CA ILE A 168 0.39 -11.37 6.38
C ILE A 168 1.52 -12.17 7.05
N ARG A 169 1.20 -13.31 7.67
CA ARG A 169 2.18 -14.16 8.39
C ARG A 169 1.99 -15.65 8.17
N LYS A 170 0.85 -16.03 7.62
CA LYS A 170 0.46 -17.42 7.35
C LYS A 170 -0.35 -17.44 6.08
N ASP A 171 -0.29 -18.56 5.39
CA ASP A 171 -1.19 -18.79 4.27
C ASP A 171 -2.61 -18.98 4.79
N VAL A 172 -3.57 -18.53 4.00
CA VAL A 172 -5.00 -18.53 4.28
C VAL A 172 -5.69 -19.36 3.22
N THR A 173 -6.60 -20.23 3.61
CA THR A 173 -7.33 -21.09 2.67
C THR A 173 -8.49 -20.33 2.01
N ALA A 174 -8.91 -20.78 0.83
CA ALA A 174 -10.12 -20.26 0.18
C ALA A 174 -11.36 -20.32 1.10
N SER A 175 -11.48 -21.35 1.93
CA SER A 175 -12.60 -21.51 2.87
C SER A 175 -12.58 -20.47 3.98
N GLU A 176 -11.41 -20.17 4.54
CA GLU A 176 -11.25 -19.10 5.55
C GLU A 176 -11.58 -17.71 4.98
N LEU A 177 -11.23 -17.45 3.71
CA LEU A 177 -11.61 -16.21 3.03
C LEU A 177 -13.13 -16.10 2.85
N LEU A 178 -13.82 -17.21 2.56
CA LEU A 178 -15.28 -17.26 2.46
C LEU A 178 -15.95 -17.06 3.82
N GLU A 179 -15.48 -17.77 4.86
CA GLU A 179 -15.97 -17.63 6.25
C GLU A 179 -15.80 -16.20 6.77
N SER A 180 -14.70 -15.55 6.38
CA SER A 180 -14.41 -14.16 6.72
C SER A 180 -15.15 -13.13 5.84
N GLN A 181 -15.98 -13.58 4.90
CA GLN A 181 -16.72 -12.75 3.93
C GLN A 181 -15.82 -11.85 3.07
N ILE A 182 -14.56 -12.25 2.86
CA ILE A 182 -13.61 -11.55 1.98
C ILE A 182 -13.91 -11.86 0.51
N ILE A 183 -14.32 -13.10 0.24
CA ILE A 183 -14.84 -13.55 -1.05
C ILE A 183 -16.28 -14.04 -0.88
N ASN A 184 -17.07 -13.99 -1.96
CA ASN A 184 -18.43 -14.51 -1.96
C ASN A 184 -18.47 -15.99 -2.43
N GLU A 185 -19.63 -16.63 -2.25
CA GLU A 185 -19.84 -18.03 -2.66
C GLU A 185 -19.59 -18.24 -4.15
N ASP A 186 -20.00 -17.30 -5.00
CA ASP A 186 -19.78 -17.38 -6.45
C ASP A 186 -18.29 -17.42 -6.81
N LEU A 187 -17.48 -16.54 -6.23
CA LEU A 187 -16.04 -16.50 -6.48
C LEU A 187 -15.35 -17.74 -5.91
N TYR A 188 -15.77 -18.20 -4.72
CA TYR A 188 -15.27 -19.44 -4.12
C TYR A 188 -15.56 -20.67 -5.00
N ASN A 189 -16.77 -20.77 -5.56
CA ASN A 189 -17.15 -21.86 -6.46
C ASN A 189 -16.36 -21.81 -7.78
N ASN A 190 -16.20 -20.62 -8.37
CA ASN A 190 -15.39 -20.43 -9.58
C ASN A 190 -13.92 -20.79 -9.35
N LEU A 191 -13.38 -20.40 -8.19
CA LEU A 191 -12.03 -20.72 -7.75
C LEU A 191 -11.85 -22.24 -7.56
N THR A 192 -12.79 -22.91 -6.89
CA THR A 192 -12.78 -24.38 -6.69
C THR A 192 -12.96 -25.15 -8.00
N ALA A 193 -13.71 -24.60 -8.95
CA ALA A 193 -13.90 -25.16 -10.29
C ALA A 193 -12.67 -24.96 -11.21
N GLY A 194 -11.71 -24.11 -10.82
CA GLY A 194 -10.53 -23.77 -11.63
C GLY A 194 -10.81 -22.75 -12.73
N ASN A 195 -11.96 -22.06 -12.68
CA ASN A 195 -12.32 -21.01 -13.64
C ASN A 195 -11.52 -19.72 -13.39
N VAL A 196 -11.08 -19.51 -12.15
CA VAL A 196 -10.25 -18.38 -11.73
C VAL A 196 -9.11 -18.95 -10.89
N THR A 197 -7.92 -18.35 -11.02
CA THR A 197 -6.71 -18.78 -10.30
C THR A 197 -6.53 -18.04 -8.98
N VAL A 198 -5.77 -18.65 -8.06
CA VAL A 198 -5.38 -18.00 -6.78
C VAL A 198 -4.68 -16.66 -7.03
N THR A 199 -3.82 -16.58 -8.05
CA THR A 199 -3.11 -15.35 -8.42
C THR A 199 -4.08 -14.25 -8.82
N GLU A 200 -5.02 -14.54 -9.73
CA GLU A 200 -6.02 -13.57 -10.17
C GLU A 200 -6.88 -13.06 -9.00
N VAL A 201 -7.34 -13.96 -8.12
CA VAL A 201 -8.12 -13.57 -6.94
C VAL A 201 -7.27 -12.75 -5.96
N SER A 202 -5.99 -13.07 -5.78
CA SER A 202 -5.07 -12.34 -4.90
C SER A 202 -4.78 -10.92 -5.41
N GLU A 203 -4.80 -10.71 -6.72
CA GLU A 203 -4.60 -9.41 -7.35
C GLU A 203 -5.85 -8.50 -7.32
N MET A 204 -7.02 -9.05 -6.97
CA MET A 204 -8.24 -8.24 -6.83
C MET A 204 -8.12 -7.28 -5.63
N ASP A 205 -8.32 -5.98 -5.85
CA ASP A 205 -8.26 -4.95 -4.80
C ASP A 205 -9.17 -5.25 -3.59
N SER A 206 -10.31 -5.91 -3.83
CA SER A 206 -11.26 -6.31 -2.79
C SER A 206 -10.71 -7.37 -1.83
N VAL A 207 -9.81 -8.24 -2.31
CA VAL A 207 -9.22 -9.35 -1.56
C VAL A 207 -7.84 -8.97 -1.03
N ARG A 208 -7.00 -8.38 -1.91
CA ARG A 208 -5.62 -8.00 -1.62
C ARG A 208 -5.47 -7.16 -0.35
N LYS A 209 -6.38 -6.20 -0.14
CA LYS A 209 -6.37 -5.33 1.05
C LYS A 209 -6.49 -6.08 2.39
N TYR A 210 -7.08 -7.27 2.38
CA TYR A 210 -7.20 -8.13 3.57
C TYR A 210 -6.04 -9.13 3.68
N LEU A 211 -5.49 -9.59 2.55
CA LEU A 211 -4.35 -10.51 2.53
C LEU A 211 -3.04 -9.82 2.94
N GLU A 212 -2.80 -8.60 2.46
CA GLU A 212 -1.53 -7.89 2.62
C GLU A 212 -1.64 -6.56 3.38
N GLY A 213 -2.86 -6.14 3.75
CA GLY A 213 -3.12 -4.82 4.31
C GLY A 213 -3.17 -3.70 3.26
N THR A 214 -3.44 -2.48 3.72
CA THR A 214 -3.36 -1.27 2.90
C THR A 214 -1.98 -0.63 3.00
N ASN A 215 -1.64 0.20 2.03
CA ASN A 215 -0.31 0.79 1.90
C ASN A 215 0.07 1.61 3.15
N SER A 216 1.19 1.29 3.78
CA SER A 216 1.79 2.05 4.88
C SER A 216 2.87 3.01 4.36
N ILE A 217 3.27 3.99 5.16
CA ILE A 217 4.45 4.83 4.85
C ILE A 217 5.67 3.91 4.85
N ALA A 218 6.20 3.62 3.68
CA ALA A 218 7.26 2.64 3.44
C ALA A 218 8.66 3.22 3.69
N GLY A 219 8.82 4.51 3.43
CA GLY A 219 10.12 5.16 3.38
C GLY A 219 10.03 6.66 3.29
N VAL A 220 11.17 7.28 2.98
CA VAL A 220 11.32 8.71 2.79
C VAL A 220 11.74 8.97 1.35
N TYR A 221 11.14 9.97 0.72
CA TYR A 221 11.55 10.48 -0.58
C TYR A 221 12.20 11.85 -0.41
N LEU A 222 13.48 11.98 -0.78
CA LEU A 222 14.22 13.23 -0.68
C LEU A 222 14.02 14.05 -1.97
N GLN A 223 13.26 15.14 -1.88
CA GLN A 223 12.86 15.95 -3.04
C GLN A 223 14.06 16.48 -3.83
N SER A 224 15.09 16.95 -3.12
CA SER A 224 16.30 17.55 -3.70
C SER A 224 17.09 16.61 -4.61
N THR A 225 17.22 15.34 -4.23
CA THR A 225 18.04 14.34 -4.92
C THR A 225 17.22 13.32 -5.70
N LYS A 226 15.88 13.33 -5.49
CA LYS A 226 14.95 12.31 -5.98
C LYS A 226 15.34 10.90 -5.52
N GLU A 227 15.90 10.80 -4.33
CA GLU A 227 16.37 9.55 -3.73
C GLU A 227 15.32 8.99 -2.77
N THR A 228 15.06 7.69 -2.86
CA THR A 228 14.25 6.96 -1.88
C THR A 228 15.16 6.37 -0.80
N LEU A 229 14.79 6.57 0.45
CA LEU A 229 15.52 6.09 1.63
C LEU A 229 14.61 5.24 2.50
N SER A 230 15.19 4.23 3.15
CA SER A 230 14.52 3.60 4.28
C SER A 230 14.34 4.60 5.43
N ILE A 231 13.35 4.32 6.28
CA ILE A 231 13.05 5.16 7.46
C ILE A 231 14.27 5.24 8.40
N TYR A 232 15.01 4.13 8.54
CA TYR A 232 16.23 4.07 9.35
C TYR A 232 17.42 4.83 8.74
N GLU A 233 17.59 4.78 7.42
CA GLU A 233 18.61 5.58 6.74
C GLU A 233 18.33 7.07 6.85
N ALA A 234 17.06 7.48 6.72
CA ALA A 234 16.66 8.88 6.90
C ALA A 234 17.00 9.39 8.31
N LYS A 235 16.79 8.59 9.36
CA LYS A 235 17.25 8.87 10.72
C LYS A 235 18.77 9.00 10.79
N SER A 236 19.50 8.06 10.18
CA SER A 236 20.97 8.06 10.18
C SER A 236 21.56 9.29 9.47
N LYS A 237 20.86 9.82 8.47
CA LYS A 237 21.19 11.09 7.79
C LYS A 237 20.67 12.35 8.53
N GLY A 238 20.03 12.20 9.69
CA GLY A 238 19.49 13.31 10.48
C GLY A 238 18.24 13.96 9.91
N LEU A 239 17.56 13.31 8.96
CA LEU A 239 16.34 13.82 8.32
C LEU A 239 15.08 13.53 9.14
N LEU A 240 15.13 12.50 9.99
CA LEU A 240 14.06 12.14 10.93
C LEU A 240 14.60 12.10 12.36
N THR A 241 13.78 12.54 13.32
CA THR A 241 14.10 12.40 14.74
C THR A 241 13.93 10.94 15.18
N PRO A 242 14.69 10.46 16.18
CA PRO A 242 14.54 9.09 16.68
C PRO A 242 13.11 8.72 17.11
N GLY A 243 12.37 9.68 17.65
CA GLY A 243 10.96 9.49 18.05
C GLY A 243 10.05 9.24 16.85
N THR A 244 10.09 10.13 15.85
CA THR A 244 9.32 9.98 14.60
C THR A 244 9.68 8.68 13.86
N THR A 245 10.97 8.33 13.82
CA THR A 245 11.42 7.12 13.16
C THR A 245 10.89 5.86 13.84
N LEU A 246 10.90 5.83 15.19
CA LEU A 246 10.41 4.68 15.95
C LEU A 246 8.91 4.46 15.70
N VAL A 247 8.08 5.50 15.81
CA VAL A 247 6.62 5.36 15.63
C VAL A 247 6.25 4.93 14.21
N LEU A 248 6.98 5.39 13.19
CA LEU A 248 6.75 4.95 11.80
C LEU A 248 7.12 3.47 11.60
N LEU A 249 8.23 3.01 12.19
CA LEU A 249 8.63 1.61 12.11
C LEU A 249 7.73 0.69 12.96
N GLU A 250 7.25 1.16 14.11
CA GLU A 250 6.26 0.44 14.92
C GLU A 250 4.94 0.30 14.16
N ALA A 251 4.49 1.35 13.46
CA ALA A 251 3.32 1.29 12.60
C ALA A 251 3.48 0.22 11.49
N GLN A 252 4.62 0.22 10.80
CA GLN A 252 4.95 -0.81 9.80
C GLN A 252 4.92 -2.23 10.40
N ALA A 253 5.66 -2.46 11.48
CA ALA A 253 5.74 -3.76 12.16
C ALA A 253 4.36 -4.24 12.66
N ALA A 254 3.54 -3.33 13.20
CA ALA A 254 2.19 -3.63 13.69
C ALA A 254 1.17 -3.87 12.56
N THR A 255 1.43 -3.38 11.34
CA THR A 255 0.68 -3.77 10.13
C THR A 255 1.23 -5.01 9.45
N GLY A 256 2.30 -5.56 9.99
CA GLY A 256 2.81 -6.87 9.67
C GLY A 256 4.05 -6.90 8.81
N PHE A 257 4.65 -5.79 8.38
CA PHE A 257 5.94 -5.86 7.69
C PHE A 257 6.76 -4.62 7.93
N VAL A 258 8.06 -4.79 8.17
CA VAL A 258 9.04 -3.71 7.99
C VAL A 258 9.37 -3.64 6.50
N ILE A 259 9.28 -2.45 5.91
CA ILE A 259 9.43 -2.28 4.47
C ILE A 259 10.84 -1.76 4.15
N ASP A 260 11.54 -2.43 3.24
CA ASP A 260 12.71 -1.92 2.53
C ASP A 260 12.21 -1.26 1.23
N PRO A 261 12.10 0.08 1.17
CA PRO A 261 11.58 0.76 -0.02
C PRO A 261 12.58 0.78 -1.18
N VAL A 262 13.87 0.53 -0.93
CA VAL A 262 14.91 0.53 -1.97
C VAL A 262 14.91 -0.80 -2.72
N LYS A 263 14.77 -1.91 -1.99
CA LYS A 263 14.69 -3.26 -2.58
C LYS A 263 13.26 -3.73 -2.85
N ASN A 264 12.27 -2.91 -2.50
CA ASN A 264 10.85 -3.23 -2.54
C ASN A 264 10.53 -4.57 -1.86
N LYS A 265 11.01 -4.74 -0.61
CA LYS A 265 10.81 -5.96 0.17
C LYS A 265 10.00 -5.70 1.43
N LYS A 266 9.09 -6.61 1.73
CA LYS A 266 8.37 -6.71 2.99
C LYS A 266 9.08 -7.76 3.86
N LEU A 267 9.51 -7.37 5.06
CA LEU A 267 10.36 -8.19 5.93
C LEU A 267 9.72 -8.35 7.31
N SER A 268 9.99 -9.47 7.98
CA SER A 268 9.82 -9.57 9.43
C SER A 268 10.81 -8.67 10.16
N VAL A 269 10.56 -8.40 11.44
CA VAL A 269 11.48 -7.57 12.24
C VAL A 269 12.87 -8.22 12.33
N GLU A 270 12.95 -9.54 12.52
CA GLU A 270 14.21 -10.29 12.48
C GLU A 270 14.98 -10.11 11.18
N GLU A 271 14.29 -10.25 10.04
CA GLU A 271 14.90 -10.11 8.72
C GLU A 271 15.35 -8.67 8.44
N ALA A 272 14.55 -7.68 8.86
CA ALA A 272 14.89 -6.28 8.70
C ALA A 272 16.16 -5.91 9.48
N VAL A 273 16.33 -6.46 10.69
CA VAL A 273 17.56 -6.26 11.48
C VAL A 273 18.74 -7.00 10.86
N SER A 274 18.56 -8.25 10.40
CA SER A 274 19.66 -9.02 9.78
C SER A 274 20.13 -8.39 8.47
N GLN A 275 19.22 -7.79 7.70
CA GLN A 275 19.50 -7.07 6.45
C GLN A 275 19.87 -5.59 6.67
N ARG A 276 19.94 -5.13 7.94
CA ARG A 276 20.27 -3.74 8.34
C ARG A 276 19.32 -2.67 7.78
N VAL A 277 18.08 -3.05 7.44
CA VAL A 277 17.00 -2.11 7.12
C VAL A 277 16.57 -1.37 8.38
N VAL A 278 16.74 -1.99 9.56
CA VAL A 278 16.56 -1.36 10.87
C VAL A 278 17.74 -1.66 11.78
N GLY A 279 18.09 -0.70 12.64
CA GLY A 279 19.11 -0.86 13.67
C GLY A 279 18.70 -1.85 14.77
N SER A 280 19.68 -2.63 15.25
CA SER A 280 19.48 -3.62 16.31
C SER A 280 18.97 -3.03 17.62
N GLU A 281 19.20 -1.74 17.87
CA GLU A 281 18.74 -1.03 19.07
C GLU A 281 17.21 -0.99 19.19
N TRP A 282 16.47 -1.13 18.08
CA TRP A 282 15.01 -1.07 18.07
C TRP A 282 14.35 -2.43 17.96
N LYS A 283 15.13 -3.52 17.82
CA LYS A 283 14.62 -4.88 17.63
C LYS A 283 13.53 -5.22 18.64
N ASN A 284 13.78 -5.06 19.94
CA ASN A 284 12.82 -5.45 20.98
C ASN A 284 11.53 -4.64 20.94
N LYS A 285 11.60 -3.35 20.61
CA LYS A 285 10.42 -2.48 20.48
C LYS A 285 9.58 -2.87 19.28
N LEU A 286 10.23 -3.10 18.14
CA LEU A 286 9.54 -3.52 16.92
C LEU A 286 8.97 -4.93 17.03
N LEU A 287 9.63 -5.86 17.73
CA LEU A 287 9.04 -7.17 18.03
C LEU A 287 7.81 -7.04 18.93
N SER A 288 7.78 -6.06 19.83
CA SER A 288 6.59 -5.76 20.61
C SER A 288 5.43 -5.31 19.74
N ALA A 289 5.70 -4.45 18.75
CA ALA A 289 4.72 -3.99 17.78
C ALA A 289 4.26 -5.11 16.83
N GLU A 290 5.17 -5.96 16.34
CA GLU A 290 4.85 -7.08 15.43
C GLU A 290 3.96 -8.15 16.07
N ARG A 291 3.93 -8.23 17.42
CA ARG A 291 2.94 -9.06 18.14
C ARG A 291 1.49 -8.64 17.88
N ALA A 292 1.23 -7.44 17.37
CA ALA A 292 -0.09 -7.05 16.91
C ALA A 292 -0.63 -7.98 15.81
N VAL A 293 0.25 -8.52 14.94
CA VAL A 293 -0.15 -9.45 13.86
C VAL A 293 0.20 -10.91 14.14
N THR A 294 1.26 -11.18 14.91
CA THR A 294 1.66 -12.56 15.25
C THR A 294 0.94 -13.10 16.50
N GLY A 295 0.36 -12.19 17.29
CA GLY A 295 -0.37 -12.49 18.53
C GLY A 295 0.50 -12.41 19.78
N TYR A 296 -0.15 -12.15 20.91
CA TYR A 296 0.47 -12.08 22.23
C TYR A 296 0.31 -13.41 22.95
N LYS A 297 1.35 -13.91 23.63
CA LYS A 297 1.20 -15.10 24.47
C LYS A 297 0.64 -14.70 25.83
N ASP A 298 -0.51 -15.26 26.18
CA ASP A 298 -1.10 -15.12 27.50
C ASP A 298 -0.26 -15.91 28.53
N PRO A 299 0.34 -15.27 29.54
CA PRO A 299 1.20 -15.94 30.51
C PRO A 299 0.44 -16.95 31.40
N TYR A 300 -0.89 -16.83 31.51
CA TYR A 300 -1.70 -17.70 32.36
C TYR A 300 -2.20 -18.95 31.64
N THR A 301 -2.48 -18.84 30.34
CA THR A 301 -3.06 -19.93 29.54
C THR A 301 -2.08 -20.52 28.53
N GLY A 302 -1.00 -19.82 28.21
CA GLY A 302 -0.07 -20.17 27.12
C GLY A 302 -0.65 -19.93 25.72
N ASN A 303 -1.93 -19.56 25.61
CA ASN A 303 -2.61 -19.34 24.34
C ASN A 303 -2.17 -18.03 23.68
N THR A 304 -2.23 -18.01 22.35
CA THR A 304 -2.02 -16.79 21.58
C THR A 304 -3.32 -15.99 21.53
N ILE A 305 -3.26 -14.73 21.94
CA ILE A 305 -4.41 -13.80 22.02
C ILE A 305 -4.16 -12.58 21.12
N SER A 306 -5.25 -11.92 20.71
CA SER A 306 -5.16 -10.71 19.90
C SER A 306 -4.69 -9.49 20.71
N LEU A 307 -4.22 -8.45 20.01
CA LEU A 307 -3.85 -7.17 20.62
C LEU A 307 -4.94 -6.61 21.55
N PHE A 308 -6.20 -6.68 21.13
CA PHE A 308 -7.32 -6.17 21.93
C PHE A 308 -7.57 -7.00 23.19
N GLN A 309 -7.40 -8.32 23.11
CA GLN A 309 -7.47 -9.19 24.29
C GLN A 309 -6.29 -8.94 25.24
N ALA A 310 -5.09 -8.72 24.70
CA ALA A 310 -3.90 -8.36 25.48
C ALA A 310 -4.07 -7.02 26.21
N LEU A 311 -4.63 -6.01 25.55
CA LEU A 311 -5.01 -4.73 26.15
C LEU A 311 -5.93 -4.89 27.36
N LYS A 312 -7.01 -5.67 27.21
CA LYS A 312 -7.96 -5.93 28.30
C LYS A 312 -7.33 -6.66 29.49
N LYS A 313 -6.28 -7.43 29.24
CA LYS A 313 -5.53 -8.16 30.26
C LYS A 313 -4.30 -7.40 30.77
N ILE A 314 -4.04 -6.18 30.27
CA ILE A 314 -2.88 -5.34 30.64
C ILE A 314 -1.55 -6.07 30.40
N LEU A 315 -1.40 -6.66 29.21
CA LEU A 315 -0.23 -7.46 28.80
C LEU A 315 0.69 -6.76 27.77
N LEU A 316 0.57 -5.43 27.62
CA LEU A 316 1.35 -4.61 26.68
C LEU A 316 2.49 -3.86 27.35
#